data_AF-T1JAL5-F1
#
_entry.id   AF-T1JAL5-F1
#
_cell.length_a   1.000
_cell.length_b   1.000
_cell.length_c   1.000
_cell.angle_alpha   90.00
_cell.angle_beta   90.00
_cell.angle_gamma   90.00
#
_symmetry.space_group_name_H-M   'P 1'
#
loop_
_entity.id
_entity.type
_entity.pdbx_description
1 polymer ?
#
loop_
_entity_poly.entity_id
_entity_poly.type
_entity_poly.pdbx_seq_one_letter_code
_entity_poly.pdbx_strand_id
1 'polypeptide(L)'
;MRQPPNRVCCDGLSQATRRTIPHCFLCFFVLLTVLVGAFNVDLNSVVIHERTDAAMFGFAVAQHREKGTSWLLVGAPKANTRQPNVTQGGAVFKCSIEVPNDCQEIMFDRTGSNYDNKYGQIDNKSGQWFGATIHSSGINGIVVVLGKFIRVAFKFDYISSKRFYRAFCRALL
;
A
#
# COMPACT_ATOMS: atom_id res chain seq x y z
N MET A 1 -3.46 62.71 63.88
CA MET A 1 -4.90 62.95 64.13
C MET A 1 -5.58 63.28 62.80
N ARG A 2 -6.70 62.61 62.54
CA ARG A 2 -7.75 62.87 61.53
C ARG A 2 -7.42 62.69 60.05
N GLN A 3 -7.99 61.61 59.51
CA GLN A 3 -8.37 61.39 58.11
C GLN A 3 -9.19 62.56 57.54
N PRO A 4 -9.17 62.74 56.21
CA PRO A 4 -10.36 63.04 55.43
C PRO A 4 -10.94 61.76 54.81
N PRO A 5 -12.27 61.54 54.86
CA PRO A 5 -12.95 60.67 53.93
C PRO A 5 -13.44 61.50 52.74
N ASN A 6 -13.25 61.02 51.51
CA ASN A 6 -14.37 60.65 50.66
C ASN A 6 -13.85 60.00 49.38
N ARG A 7 -14.36 58.79 49.15
CA ARG A 7 -14.15 57.97 47.96
C ARG A 7 -14.74 58.67 46.75
N VAL A 8 -14.06 58.57 45.62
CA VAL A 8 -14.71 58.22 44.36
C VAL A 8 -13.95 57.02 43.81
N CYS A 9 -14.62 55.87 43.77
CA CYS A 9 -14.18 54.74 42.98
C CYS A 9 -14.51 55.05 41.51
N CYS A 10 -13.58 54.78 40.60
CA CYS A 10 -13.91 54.24 39.28
C CYS A 10 -12.75 53.31 38.87
N ASP A 11 -13.11 52.05 38.72
CA ASP A 11 -12.26 50.95 38.26
C ASP A 11 -11.65 51.25 36.89
N GLY A 12 -10.31 51.34 36.84
CA GLY A 12 -9.55 51.27 35.60
C GLY A 12 -9.19 49.82 35.30
N LEU A 13 -10.13 49.02 34.79
CA LEU A 13 -9.84 47.70 34.25
C LEU A 13 -8.86 47.85 33.07
N SER A 14 -7.67 47.29 33.23
CA SER A 14 -6.69 47.02 32.18
C SER A 14 -7.37 46.27 31.02
N GLN A 15 -7.52 46.91 29.86
CA GLN A 15 -8.02 46.28 28.66
C GLN A 15 -6.89 45.50 27.97
N ALA A 16 -6.86 44.19 28.19
CA ALA A 16 -6.18 43.26 27.31
C ALA A 16 -6.77 43.36 25.89
N THR A 17 -6.00 43.91 24.96
CA THR A 17 -6.41 44.11 23.56
C THR A 17 -6.54 42.76 22.86
N ARG A 18 -7.77 42.25 22.67
CA ARG A 18 -8.04 41.12 21.76
C ARG A 18 -7.76 41.58 20.32
N ARG A 19 -6.64 41.15 19.74
CA ARG A 19 -6.34 41.32 18.32
C ARG A 19 -7.27 40.39 17.52
N THR A 20 -8.40 40.89 17.06
CA THR A 20 -9.23 40.19 16.08
C THR A 20 -8.54 40.26 14.72
N ILE A 21 -8.19 39.10 14.15
CA ILE A 21 -7.64 39.03 12.80
C ILE A 21 -8.75 39.44 11.83
N PRO A 22 -8.57 40.46 10.98
CA PRO A 22 -9.65 40.91 10.09
C PRO A 22 -9.99 39.80 9.10
N HIS A 23 -11.28 39.52 8.89
CA HIS A 23 -11.76 38.53 7.91
C HIS A 23 -11.11 38.71 6.53
N CYS A 24 -10.77 39.94 6.16
CA CYS A 24 -10.08 40.25 4.90
C CYS A 24 -8.67 39.63 4.80
N PHE A 25 -7.89 39.61 5.90
CA PHE A 25 -6.58 38.97 5.95
C PHE A 25 -6.68 37.45 5.83
N LEU A 26 -7.72 36.85 6.45
CA LEU A 26 -7.99 35.42 6.33
C LEU A 26 -8.37 35.05 4.89
N CYS A 27 -9.26 35.82 4.25
CA CYS A 27 -9.64 35.62 2.85
C CYS A 27 -8.43 35.76 1.91
N PHE A 28 -7.54 36.72 2.15
CA PHE A 28 -6.33 36.90 1.35
C PHE A 28 -5.35 35.73 1.48
N PHE A 29 -5.13 35.22 2.69
CA PHE A 29 -4.30 34.02 2.89
C PHE A 29 -4.91 32.77 2.25
N VAL A 30 -6.23 32.59 2.34
CA VAL A 30 -6.94 31.48 1.66
C VAL A 30 -6.85 31.62 0.15
N LEU A 31 -6.94 32.84 -0.40
CA LEU A 31 -6.77 33.08 -1.83
C LEU A 31 -5.34 32.74 -2.28
N LEU A 32 -4.33 33.12 -1.49
CA LEU A 32 -2.93 32.80 -1.74
C LEU A 32 -2.65 31.29 -1.70
N THR A 33 -3.21 30.53 -0.76
CA THR A 33 -2.98 29.08 -0.69
C THR A 33 -3.65 28.34 -1.84
N VAL A 34 -4.77 28.85 -2.37
CA VAL A 34 -5.43 28.30 -3.57
C VAL A 34 -4.65 28.60 -4.84
N LEU A 35 -3.91 29.72 -4.89
CA LEU A 35 -3.09 30.12 -6.04
C LEU A 35 -1.73 29.41 -6.11
N VAL A 36 -1.27 28.79 -5.02
CA VAL A 36 0.02 28.07 -4.98
C VAL A 36 -0.21 26.57 -5.06
N GLY A 37 -0.22 26.03 -6.27
CA GLY A 37 -0.14 24.59 -6.52
C GLY A 37 1.30 24.11 -6.45
N ALA A 38 1.82 23.83 -5.26
CA ALA A 38 3.16 23.28 -5.11
C ALA A 38 3.15 21.76 -5.34
N PHE A 39 3.80 21.30 -6.41
CA PHE A 39 4.10 19.87 -6.65
C PHE A 39 5.60 19.73 -6.95
N ASN A 40 6.27 18.78 -6.28
CA ASN A 40 7.72 18.55 -6.36
C ASN A 40 8.06 17.18 -6.98
N VAL A 41 7.17 16.63 -7.79
CA VAL A 41 7.40 15.38 -8.52
C VAL A 41 8.09 15.71 -9.84
N ASP A 42 9.31 15.19 -10.03
CA ASP A 42 10.01 15.34 -11.30
C ASP A 42 9.38 14.45 -12.38
N LEU A 43 9.03 15.07 -13.50
CA LEU A 43 8.43 14.40 -14.66
C LEU A 43 9.47 14.13 -15.76
N ASN A 44 10.68 14.67 -15.66
CA ASN A 44 11.72 14.53 -16.68
C ASN A 44 12.62 13.32 -16.41
N SER A 45 13.01 13.07 -15.15
CA SER A 45 13.88 11.95 -14.78
C SER A 45 13.09 10.72 -14.31
N VAL A 46 12.16 10.24 -15.14
CA VAL A 46 11.34 9.06 -14.80
C VAL A 46 12.04 7.76 -15.20
N VAL A 47 11.93 6.74 -14.34
CA VAL A 47 12.34 5.37 -14.66
C VAL A 47 11.09 4.55 -14.95
N ILE A 48 11.00 4.02 -16.17
CA ILE A 48 9.84 3.28 -16.64
C ILE A 48 10.15 1.78 -16.63
N HIS A 49 9.19 1.00 -16.14
CA HIS A 49 9.21 -0.45 -16.16
C HIS A 49 7.98 -0.97 -16.89
N GLU A 50 8.19 -1.64 -18.00
CA GLU A 50 7.15 -2.24 -18.82
C GLU A 50 7.41 -3.75 -19.02
N ARG A 51 6.34 -4.53 -19.01
CA ARG A 51 6.37 -5.96 -19.33
C ARG A 51 5.15 -6.39 -20.11
N THR A 52 5.39 -7.03 -21.24
CA THR A 52 4.33 -7.66 -22.07
C THR A 52 4.12 -9.13 -21.74
N ASP A 53 5.12 -9.78 -21.15
CA ASP A 53 5.13 -11.18 -20.71
C ASP A 53 4.42 -11.39 -19.36
N ALA A 54 4.21 -10.33 -18.58
CA ALA A 54 3.55 -10.37 -17.28
C ALA A 54 2.19 -9.67 -17.30
N ALA A 55 1.12 -10.45 -17.47
CA ALA A 55 -0.23 -9.88 -17.55
C ALA A 55 -0.64 -9.14 -16.26
N MET A 56 -1.14 -7.90 -16.45
CA MET A 56 -1.49 -6.95 -15.38
C MET A 56 -0.29 -6.52 -14.52
N PHE A 57 0.92 -6.51 -15.07
CA PHE A 57 2.06 -5.88 -14.43
C PHE A 57 1.74 -4.43 -14.05
N GLY A 58 2.04 -4.06 -12.79
CA GLY A 58 1.70 -2.75 -12.25
C GLY A 58 0.37 -2.69 -11.48
N PHE A 59 -0.35 -3.81 -11.34
CA PHE A 59 -1.63 -3.83 -10.62
C PHE A 59 -1.50 -3.46 -9.14
N ALA A 60 -0.38 -3.83 -8.51
CA ALA A 60 -0.01 -3.41 -7.16
C ALA A 60 1.47 -3.02 -7.14
N VAL A 61 1.82 -2.00 -6.36
CA VAL A 61 3.20 -1.52 -6.23
C VAL A 61 3.55 -1.22 -4.78
N ALA A 62 4.80 -1.46 -4.39
CA ALA A 62 5.32 -1.08 -3.07
C ALA A 62 6.82 -0.75 -3.16
N GLN A 63 7.29 0.23 -2.39
CA GLN A 63 8.71 0.50 -2.24
C GLN A 63 9.27 -0.39 -1.12
N HIS A 64 10.48 -0.91 -1.31
CA HIS A 64 11.19 -1.70 -0.31
C HIS A 64 12.68 -1.38 -0.34
N ARG A 65 13.33 -1.44 0.81
CA ARG A 65 14.79 -1.25 0.91
C ARG A 65 15.39 -2.41 1.66
N GLU A 66 16.36 -3.07 1.04
CA GLU A 66 16.99 -4.27 1.58
C GLU A 66 18.51 -4.10 1.47
N LYS A 67 19.22 -4.22 2.60
CA LYS A 67 20.69 -4.18 2.67
C LYS A 67 21.30 -2.95 1.98
N GLY A 68 20.63 -1.80 2.12
CA GLY A 68 21.06 -0.52 1.55
C GLY A 68 20.52 -0.24 0.14
N THR A 69 20.06 -1.26 -0.60
CA THR A 69 19.53 -1.14 -1.96
C THR A 69 18.01 -0.94 -1.94
N SER A 70 17.54 0.05 -2.69
CA SER A 70 16.11 0.36 -2.85
C SER A 70 15.54 -0.35 -4.07
N TRP A 71 14.31 -0.83 -3.94
CA TRP A 71 13.63 -1.63 -4.94
C TRP A 71 12.17 -1.22 -5.07
N LEU A 72 11.66 -1.32 -6.29
CA LEU A 72 10.24 -1.25 -6.57
C LEU A 72 9.69 -2.67 -6.71
N LEU A 73 8.74 -3.03 -5.84
CA LEU A 73 8.01 -4.28 -5.94
C LEU A 73 6.78 -4.06 -6.81
N VAL A 74 6.56 -4.93 -7.80
CA VAL A 74 5.46 -4.81 -8.75
C VAL A 74 4.69 -6.13 -8.86
N GLY A 75 3.38 -6.08 -8.65
CA GLY A 75 2.48 -7.22 -8.76
C GLY A 75 1.90 -7.37 -10.16
N ALA A 76 1.77 -8.61 -10.62
CA ALA A 76 1.13 -8.99 -11.87
C ALA A 76 0.20 -10.20 -11.62
N PRO A 77 -1.04 -9.97 -11.14
CA PRO A 77 -1.91 -11.03 -10.63
C PRO A 77 -2.33 -12.08 -11.67
N LYS A 78 -2.21 -11.78 -12.96
CA LYS A 78 -2.54 -12.74 -14.04
C LYS A 78 -1.32 -13.23 -14.79
N ALA A 79 -0.10 -12.91 -14.34
CA ALA A 79 1.11 -13.46 -14.94
C ALA A 79 1.13 -14.99 -14.83
N ASN A 80 1.64 -15.62 -15.89
CA ASN A 80 1.98 -17.04 -15.84
C ASN A 80 3.33 -17.19 -15.13
N THR A 81 3.44 -18.23 -14.30
CA THR A 81 4.65 -18.55 -13.55
C THR A 81 5.22 -19.88 -14.05
N ARG A 82 6.39 -20.26 -13.54
CA ARG A 82 7.00 -21.57 -13.81
C ARG A 82 6.41 -22.71 -12.97
N GLN A 83 5.31 -22.47 -12.25
CA GLN A 83 4.65 -23.49 -11.46
C GLN A 83 3.99 -24.53 -12.38
N PRO A 84 4.25 -25.83 -12.20
CA PRO A 84 3.72 -26.87 -13.07
C PRO A 84 2.19 -26.93 -12.95
N ASN A 85 1.51 -27.02 -14.11
CA ASN A 85 0.05 -27.13 -14.21
C ASN A 85 -0.73 -25.98 -13.53
N VAL A 86 -0.13 -24.78 -13.44
CA VAL A 86 -0.78 -23.57 -12.92
C VAL A 86 -0.90 -22.54 -14.04
N THR A 87 -2.11 -22.07 -14.29
CA THR A 87 -2.39 -21.03 -15.29
C THR A 87 -2.74 -19.73 -14.58
N GLN A 88 -2.11 -18.61 -14.96
CA GLN A 88 -2.35 -17.30 -14.39
C GLN A 88 -2.32 -17.32 -12.85
N GLY A 89 -1.29 -17.94 -12.28
CA GLY A 89 -1.10 -18.03 -10.83
C GLY A 89 -0.84 -16.66 -10.19
N GLY A 90 -0.28 -15.74 -10.97
CA GLY A 90 0.13 -14.41 -10.53
C GLY A 90 1.56 -14.41 -10.00
N ALA A 91 2.26 -13.29 -10.20
CA ALA A 91 3.66 -13.13 -9.83
C ALA A 91 3.93 -11.75 -9.23
N VAL A 92 5.09 -11.61 -8.58
CA VAL A 92 5.61 -10.33 -8.12
C VAL A 92 7.05 -10.19 -8.61
N PHE A 93 7.41 -8.97 -8.99
CA PHE A 93 8.71 -8.63 -9.53
C PHE A 93 9.42 -7.63 -8.61
N LYS A 94 10.74 -7.74 -8.55
CA LYS A 94 11.67 -6.80 -7.91
C LYS A 94 12.35 -6.01 -9.02
N CYS A 95 12.13 -4.70 -9.05
CA CYS A 95 12.62 -3.81 -10.09
C CYS A 95 13.61 -2.78 -9.53
N SER A 96 14.68 -2.50 -10.30
CA SER A 96 15.63 -1.43 -9.99
C SER A 96 14.94 -0.07 -10.00
N ILE A 97 15.34 0.82 -9.09
CA ILE A 97 14.86 2.21 -9.11
C ILE A 97 15.71 3.12 -10.00
N GLU A 98 16.83 2.63 -10.53
CA GLU A 98 17.79 3.39 -11.33
C GLU A 98 17.78 2.97 -12.80
N VAL A 99 17.59 1.67 -13.07
CA VAL A 99 17.73 1.09 -14.42
C VAL A 99 16.34 0.76 -14.98
N PRO A 100 15.91 1.35 -16.11
CA PRO A 100 14.63 1.05 -16.74
C PRO A 100 14.52 -0.42 -17.16
N ASN A 101 13.32 -1.00 -17.01
CA ASN A 101 12.98 -2.38 -17.35
C ASN A 101 13.84 -3.47 -16.66
N ASP A 102 14.73 -3.12 -15.73
CA ASP A 102 15.45 -4.08 -14.91
C ASP A 102 14.54 -4.58 -13.79
N CYS A 103 13.80 -5.65 -14.11
CA CYS A 103 12.90 -6.32 -13.19
C CYS A 103 13.19 -7.82 -13.19
N GLN A 104 13.10 -8.45 -12.02
CA GLN A 104 13.27 -9.89 -11.85
C GLN A 104 12.08 -10.49 -11.09
N GLU A 105 11.58 -11.65 -11.53
CA GLU A 105 10.49 -12.34 -10.84
C GLU A 105 10.98 -12.88 -9.49
N ILE A 106 10.22 -12.61 -8.42
CA ILE A 106 10.47 -13.18 -7.11
C ILE A 106 9.75 -14.54 -7.03
N MET A 107 10.53 -15.61 -6.95
CA MET A 107 10.02 -16.98 -6.88
C MET A 107 9.51 -17.30 -5.46
N PHE A 108 8.24 -16.96 -5.17
CA PHE A 108 7.60 -17.29 -3.89
C PHE A 108 7.29 -18.78 -3.77
N ASP A 109 6.80 -19.41 -4.83
CA ASP A 109 6.46 -20.82 -4.83
C ASP A 109 6.79 -21.43 -6.19
N ARG A 110 7.47 -22.59 -6.15
CA ARG A 110 7.87 -23.34 -7.35
C ARG A 110 6.94 -24.53 -7.62
N THR A 111 6.06 -24.82 -6.69
CA THR A 111 5.19 -26.00 -6.73
C THR A 111 3.85 -25.66 -7.36
N GLY A 112 3.26 -26.62 -8.06
CA GLY A 112 1.88 -26.55 -8.53
C GLY A 112 0.88 -26.70 -7.38
N SER A 113 -0.39 -26.86 -7.72
CA SER A 113 -1.42 -27.23 -6.74
C SER A 113 -1.02 -28.47 -5.94
N ASN A 114 -1.31 -28.47 -4.64
CA ASN A 114 -1.06 -29.60 -3.75
C ASN A 114 -2.17 -30.65 -3.87
N TYR A 115 -1.78 -31.90 -3.68
CA TYR A 115 -2.65 -33.06 -3.76
C TYR A 115 -2.51 -33.90 -2.50
N ASP A 116 -3.64 -34.31 -1.95
CA ASP A 116 -3.75 -35.32 -0.91
C ASP A 116 -4.14 -36.66 -1.54
N ASN A 117 -3.55 -37.75 -1.04
CA ASN A 117 -3.82 -39.09 -1.57
C ASN A 117 -5.26 -39.58 -1.30
N LYS A 118 -5.90 -39.08 -0.24
CA LYS A 118 -7.25 -39.47 0.18
C LYS A 118 -8.31 -38.51 -0.35
N TYR A 119 -8.00 -37.22 -0.43
CA TYR A 119 -8.98 -36.16 -0.75
C TYR A 119 -8.78 -35.49 -2.12
N GLY A 120 -7.73 -35.84 -2.85
CA GLY A 120 -7.41 -35.25 -4.15
C GLY A 120 -6.81 -33.85 -4.01
N GLN A 121 -7.03 -32.97 -4.99
CA GLN A 121 -6.46 -31.63 -5.01
C GLN A 121 -6.96 -30.78 -3.82
N ILE A 122 -6.04 -30.30 -2.97
CA ILE A 122 -6.36 -29.57 -1.73
C ILE A 122 -6.45 -28.06 -1.98
N ASP A 123 -5.66 -27.53 -2.90
CA ASP A 123 -5.68 -26.12 -3.27
C ASP A 123 -5.59 -25.94 -4.77
N ASN A 124 -6.12 -24.82 -5.27
CA ASN A 124 -6.02 -24.45 -6.66
C ASN A 124 -5.31 -23.12 -6.79
N LYS A 125 -4.08 -23.18 -7.30
CA LYS A 125 -3.22 -22.02 -7.51
C LYS A 125 -3.53 -21.30 -8.84
N SER A 126 -4.26 -21.93 -9.76
CA SER A 126 -4.63 -21.31 -11.03
C SER A 126 -5.66 -20.20 -10.82
N GLY A 127 -5.37 -19.01 -11.35
CA GLY A 127 -6.25 -17.85 -11.24
C GLY A 127 -6.44 -17.34 -9.80
N GLN A 128 -5.49 -17.61 -8.89
CA GLN A 128 -5.56 -17.15 -7.50
C GLN A 128 -5.27 -15.65 -7.32
N TRP A 129 -4.76 -14.99 -8.36
CA TRP A 129 -4.41 -13.57 -8.38
C TRP A 129 -3.30 -13.20 -7.41
N PHE A 130 -2.27 -14.04 -7.27
CA PHE A 130 -1.15 -13.75 -6.40
C PHE A 130 -0.40 -12.48 -6.87
N GLY A 131 -0.11 -11.55 -5.97
CA GLY A 131 0.43 -10.24 -6.34
C GLY A 131 -0.64 -9.16 -6.58
N ALA A 132 -1.91 -9.44 -6.28
CA ALA A 132 -2.97 -8.43 -6.32
C ALA A 132 -2.84 -7.38 -5.19
N THR A 133 -2.08 -7.66 -4.15
CA THR A 133 -1.76 -6.72 -3.07
C THR A 133 -0.37 -7.02 -2.56
N ILE A 134 0.43 -5.97 -2.38
CA ILE A 134 1.79 -6.04 -1.85
C ILE A 134 1.90 -5.00 -0.74
N HIS A 135 2.45 -5.41 0.39
CA HIS A 135 2.78 -4.51 1.49
C HIS A 135 4.23 -4.75 1.91
N SER A 136 4.98 -3.67 2.11
CA SER A 136 6.34 -3.72 2.64
C SER A 136 6.41 -2.94 3.94
N SER A 137 7.06 -3.52 4.95
CA SER A 137 7.40 -2.81 6.19
C SER A 137 8.55 -1.81 6.03
N GLY A 138 9.08 -1.63 4.82
CA GLY A 138 10.13 -0.64 4.53
C GLY A 138 11.54 -1.22 4.68
N ILE A 139 12.42 -0.51 5.40
CA ILE A 139 13.86 -0.80 5.46
C ILE A 139 14.12 -2.12 6.19
N ASN A 140 14.71 -3.09 5.49
CA ASN A 140 15.01 -4.44 5.96
C ASN A 140 13.80 -5.14 6.61
N GLY A 141 12.59 -4.72 6.23
CA GLY A 141 11.35 -5.18 6.79
C GLY A 141 10.72 -6.32 5.99
N ILE A 142 9.70 -6.94 6.58
CA ILE A 142 8.98 -8.03 5.94
C ILE A 142 8.17 -7.51 4.75
N VAL A 143 8.11 -8.32 3.70
CA VAL A 143 7.21 -8.12 2.55
C VAL A 143 6.09 -9.16 2.61
N VAL A 144 4.86 -8.68 2.52
CA VAL A 144 3.63 -9.49 2.49
C VAL A 144 2.99 -9.36 1.12
N VAL A 145 2.67 -10.50 0.51
CA VAL A 145 1.96 -10.57 -0.77
C VAL A 145 0.70 -11.41 -0.62
N LEU A 146 -0.40 -10.89 -1.15
CA LEU A 146 -1.71 -11.54 -1.08
C LEU A 146 -2.28 -11.84 -2.46
N GLY A 147 -3.14 -12.86 -2.51
CA GLY A 147 -3.99 -13.19 -3.66
C GLY A 147 -5.47 -13.03 -3.31
N LYS A 148 -6.27 -12.63 -4.30
CA LYS A 148 -7.71 -12.37 -4.09
C LYS A 148 -8.57 -13.63 -4.11
N PHE A 149 -8.18 -14.63 -4.89
CA PHE A 149 -9.00 -15.81 -5.17
C PHE A 149 -8.30 -17.11 -4.77
N ILE A 150 -7.60 -17.10 -3.65
CA ILE A 150 -6.99 -18.31 -3.10
C ILE A 150 -8.11 -19.33 -2.83
N ARG A 151 -8.04 -20.48 -3.51
CA ARG A 151 -9.04 -21.54 -3.45
C ARG A 151 -8.44 -22.74 -2.73
N VAL A 152 -9.00 -23.07 -1.58
CA VAL A 152 -8.67 -24.28 -0.83
C VAL A 152 -9.93 -25.15 -0.81
N ALA A 153 -9.81 -26.38 -1.31
CA ALA A 153 -10.87 -27.37 -1.30
C ALA A 153 -10.77 -28.21 -0.03
N PHE A 154 -11.74 -28.03 0.88
CA PHE A 154 -12.02 -29.00 1.93
C PHE A 154 -13.24 -29.82 1.50
N LYS A 155 -13.06 -31.10 1.19
CA LYS A 155 -14.18 -32.00 0.93
C LYS A 155 -14.71 -32.49 2.29
N PHE A 156 -15.75 -31.83 2.81
CA PHE A 156 -16.57 -32.41 3.88
C PHE A 156 -17.57 -33.34 3.22
N ASP A 157 -17.47 -34.64 3.50
CA ASP A 157 -18.56 -35.56 3.17
C ASP A 157 -19.77 -35.21 4.04
N TYR A 158 -20.90 -35.01 3.37
CA TYR A 158 -22.23 -34.69 3.90
C TYR A 158 -22.50 -33.21 4.25
N ILE A 159 -23.43 -32.61 3.47
CA ILE A 159 -24.10 -31.31 3.62
C ILE A 159 -23.42 -30.09 2.95
N SER A 160 -23.86 -29.84 1.72
CA SER A 160 -24.07 -28.55 1.03
C SER A 160 -22.87 -27.61 0.80
N SER A 161 -22.47 -27.56 -0.47
CA SER A 161 -21.77 -26.48 -1.19
C SER A 161 -21.75 -25.10 -0.50
N LYS A 162 -20.71 -24.82 0.29
CA LYS A 162 -20.28 -23.45 0.58
C LYS A 162 -18.78 -23.30 0.35
N ARG A 163 -18.45 -22.65 -0.77
CA ARG A 163 -17.10 -22.25 -1.16
C ARG A 163 -16.60 -21.19 -0.17
N PHE A 164 -15.77 -21.59 0.78
CA PHE A 164 -15.19 -20.69 1.78
C PHE A 164 -13.81 -20.22 1.29
N TYR A 165 -13.61 -18.91 1.14
CA TYR A 165 -12.33 -18.33 0.75
C TYR A 165 -11.51 -18.03 2.01
N ARG A 166 -10.32 -18.63 2.16
CA ARG A 166 -9.32 -18.22 3.16
C ARG A 166 -8.06 -17.77 2.43
N ALA A 167 -7.58 -16.56 2.74
CA ALA A 167 -6.36 -16.03 2.17
C ALA A 167 -5.13 -16.67 2.86
N PHE A 168 -4.22 -17.23 2.06
CA PHE A 168 -2.87 -17.56 2.51
C PHE A 168 -1.97 -16.34 2.29
N CYS A 169 -1.20 -16.01 3.31
CA CYS A 169 -0.23 -14.92 3.32
C CYS A 169 1.17 -15.54 3.38
N ARG A 170 2.05 -15.20 2.42
CA ARG A 170 3.46 -15.60 2.48
C ARG A 170 4.30 -14.38 2.78
N ALA A 171 5.00 -14.40 3.92
CA ALA A 171 5.97 -13.40 4.31
C ALA A 171 7.37 -13.80 3.78
N LEU A 172 8.14 -12.82 3.29
CA LEU A 172 9.59 -12.95 3.11
C LEU A 172 10.29 -12.35 4.34
N LEU A 173 11.25 -13.09 4.91
CA LEU A 173 12.21 -12.63 5.92
C LEU A 173 13.48 -12.12 5.23
#